data_AF-A0AAD0TYM7-F1
#
_entry.id   AF-A0AAD0TYM7-F1
#
_cell.length_a   1.000
_cell.length_b   1.000
_cell.length_c   1.000
_cell.angle_alpha   90.00
_cell.angle_beta   90.00
_cell.angle_gamma   90.00
#
_symmetry.space_group_name_H-M   'P 1'
#
loop_
_entity.id
_entity.type
_entity.pdbx_description
1 polymer ?
#
loop_
_entity_poly.entity_id
_entity_poly.type
_entity_poly.pdbx_seq_one_letter_code
_entity_poly.pdbx_strand_id
1 'polypeptide(L)' 'MSKQGPNPNNPAPVEGFPQVGFLKNFITSPNIVVGDYTYYDDPDGPENFEKNVLYHFDFIGDREGLFIFRD' A
#
# COMPACT_ATOMS: atom_id res chain seq x y z
N MET A 1 -27.59 -10.95 -2.66
CA MET A 1 -26.46 -11.24 -1.76
C MET A 1 -25.45 -10.12 -1.93
N SER A 2 -25.14 -9.36 -0.88
CA SER A 2 -24.09 -8.33 -0.95
C SER A 2 -22.77 -9.02 -1.22
N LYS A 3 -22.12 -8.74 -2.35
CA LYS A 3 -20.75 -9.17 -2.60
C LYS A 3 -19.89 -8.48 -1.55
N GLN A 4 -19.43 -9.22 -0.54
CA GLN A 4 -18.41 -8.70 0.36
C GLN A 4 -17.12 -8.60 -0.47
N GLY A 5 -16.58 -7.39 -0.59
CA GLY A 5 -15.29 -7.16 -1.24
C GLY A 5 -14.15 -7.82 -0.46
N PRO A 6 -12.92 -7.77 -1.00
CA PRO A 6 -11.75 -8.27 -0.28
C PRO A 6 -11.59 -7.57 1.07
N ASN A 7 -10.92 -8.21 2.04
CA ASN A 7 -10.59 -7.56 3.31
C ASN A 7 -9.37 -6.64 3.09
N PRO A 8 -9.43 -5.33 3.35
CA PRO A 8 -8.28 -4.43 3.16
C PRO A 8 -7.09 -4.79 4.06
N ASN A 9 -7.33 -5.50 5.17
CA ASN A 9 -6.28 -5.97 6.07
C ASN A 9 -5.70 -7.34 5.64
N ASN A 10 -6.09 -7.88 4.49
CA ASN A 10 -5.43 -9.02 3.89
C ASN A 10 -4.23 -8.51 3.05
N PRO A 11 -2.98 -8.82 3.44
CA PRO A 11 -1.80 -8.39 2.68
C PRO A 11 -1.72 -9.01 1.28
N ALA A 12 -2.34 -10.17 1.06
CA ALA A 12 -2.35 -10.89 -0.22
C ALA A 12 -3.79 -11.04 -0.74
N PRO A 13 -4.38 -9.99 -1.33
CA PRO A 13 -5.79 -9.98 -1.72
C PRO A 13 -6.09 -10.82 -2.98
N VAL A 14 -5.06 -11.20 -3.73
CA VAL A 14 -5.18 -12.00 -4.96
C VAL A 14 -4.40 -13.32 -4.79
N GLU A 15 -5.12 -14.43 -4.64
CA GLU A 15 -4.51 -15.75 -4.47
C GLU A 15 -3.70 -16.15 -5.70
N GLY A 16 -2.46 -16.60 -5.49
CA GLY A 16 -1.54 -16.99 -6.56
C GLY A 16 -0.72 -15.84 -7.16
N PHE A 17 -0.89 -14.60 -6.68
CA PHE A 17 -0.16 -13.42 -7.14
C PHE A 17 0.57 -12.74 -5.97
N PRO A 18 1.70 -13.31 -5.50
CA PRO A 18 2.45 -12.76 -4.36
C PRO A 18 3.02 -11.35 -4.62
N GLN A 19 3.18 -10.96 -5.89
CA GLN A 19 3.61 -9.62 -6.28
C GLN A 19 2.56 -8.53 -5.99
N VAL A 20 1.28 -8.91 -5.78
CA VAL A 20 0.18 -7.98 -5.53
C VAL A 20 -0.18 -7.96 -4.06
N GLY A 21 -0.12 -6.79 -3.42
CA GLY A 21 -0.54 -6.63 -2.04
C GLY A 21 -1.16 -5.28 -1.72
N PHE A 22 -2.06 -5.25 -0.73
CA PHE A 22 -2.61 -3.98 -0.22
C PHE A 22 -1.58 -3.25 0.64
N LEU A 23 -1.17 -2.06 0.17
CA LEU A 23 -0.05 -1.29 0.68
C LEU A 23 -0.14 -0.97 2.16
N LYS A 24 -1.36 -0.72 2.69
CA LYS A 24 -1.56 -0.39 4.11
C LYS A 24 -0.99 -1.42 5.09
N ASN A 25 -0.77 -2.66 4.65
CA ASN A 25 -0.24 -3.75 5.47
C ASN A 25 1.31 -3.79 5.46
N PHE A 26 1.96 -2.99 4.61
CA PHE A 26 3.40 -2.98 4.37
C PHE A 26 4.08 -1.65 4.73
N ILE A 27 3.31 -0.56 4.88
CA ILE A 27 3.87 0.75 5.26
C ILE A 27 4.38 0.73 6.70
N THR A 28 5.62 1.12 6.87
CA THR A 28 6.29 1.26 8.17
C THR A 28 6.59 2.72 8.50
N SER A 29 6.74 3.58 7.50
CA SER A 29 6.97 5.00 7.69
C SER A 29 5.72 5.69 8.26
N PRO A 30 5.85 6.42 9.38
CA PRO A 30 4.73 7.18 9.96
C PRO A 30 4.32 8.40 9.11
N ASN A 31 5.13 8.75 8.10
CA ASN A 31 4.91 9.90 7.23
C ASN A 31 4.25 9.53 5.89
N ILE A 32 4.06 8.23 5.64
CA ILE A 32 3.35 7.70 4.48
C ILE A 32 1.92 7.33 4.92
N VAL A 33 0.92 7.87 4.22
CA VAL A 33 -0.49 7.55 4.47
C VAL A 33 -1.10 6.89 3.24
N VAL A 34 -1.67 5.71 3.45
CA VAL A 34 -2.25 4.87 2.39
C VAL A 34 -3.72 4.58 2.70
N GLY A 35 -4.57 4.69 1.69
CA GLY A 35 -5.99 4.37 1.80
C GLY A 35 -6.25 2.86 1.88
N ASP A 36 -7.47 2.49 2.30
CA ASP A 36 -7.91 1.12 2.14
C ASP A 36 -7.95 0.74 0.66
N TYR A 37 -7.65 -0.53 0.35
CA TYR A 37 -7.64 -1.12 -0.99
C TYR A 37 -6.58 -0.58 -1.97
N THR A 38 -5.78 0.41 -1.58
CA THR A 38 -4.60 0.80 -2.36
C THR A 38 -3.64 -0.39 -2.43
N TYR A 39 -3.26 -0.79 -3.63
CA TYR A 39 -2.39 -1.93 -3.86
C TYR A 39 -1.09 -1.51 -4.55
N TYR A 40 -0.10 -2.39 -4.44
CA TYR A 40 1.13 -2.33 -5.21
C TYR A 40 1.33 -3.69 -5.88
N ASP A 41 1.81 -3.67 -7.12
CA ASP A 41 2.06 -4.84 -7.96
C ASP A 41 3.50 -4.75 -8.45
N ASP A 42 4.38 -5.54 -7.83
CA ASP A 42 5.81 -5.50 -8.06
C ASP A 42 6.40 -6.91 -8.02
N PRO A 43 7.14 -7.35 -9.06
CA PRO A 43 7.75 -8.68 -9.10
C PRO A 43 8.60 -9.06 -7.89
N ASP A 44 9.22 -8.07 -7.24
CA ASP A 44 10.05 -8.25 -6.04
C ASP A 44 9.22 -8.24 -4.74
N GLY A 45 7.94 -7.89 -4.80
CA GLY A 45 6.97 -7.96 -3.71
C GLY A 45 6.47 -6.59 -3.24
N PRO A 46 5.22 -6.52 -2.75
CA PRO A 46 4.58 -5.27 -2.33
C PRO A 46 5.28 -4.56 -1.16
N GLU A 47 6.05 -5.31 -0.35
CA GLU A 47 6.85 -4.81 0.76
C GLU A 47 7.98 -3.85 0.34
N ASN A 48 8.36 -3.83 -0.94
CA ASN A 48 9.42 -2.97 -1.45
C ASN A 48 8.97 -1.55 -1.78
N PHE A 49 7.68 -1.25 -1.67
CA PHE A 49 7.11 0.04 -2.05
C PHE A 49 7.87 1.24 -1.48
N GLU A 50 8.24 1.23 -0.19
CA GLU A 50 8.90 2.37 0.45
C GLU A 50 10.27 2.69 -0.15
N LYS A 51 10.95 1.71 -0.78
CA LYS A 51 12.21 1.95 -1.50
C LYS A 51 12.03 2.84 -2.73
N ASN A 52 10.81 2.90 -3.25
CA ASN A 52 10.44 3.71 -4.41
C ASN A 52 9.89 5.10 -4.02
N VAL A 53 9.78 5.40 -2.71
CA VAL A 53 9.43 6.73 -2.20
C VAL A 53 10.71 7.53 -2.02
N LEU A 54 11.15 8.16 -3.11
CA LEU A 54 12.43 8.87 -3.16
C LEU A 54 12.34 10.28 -2.57
N TYR A 55 13.45 10.76 -2.00
CA TYR A 55 13.60 12.11 -1.45
C TYR A 55 12.69 12.46 -0.27
N HIS A 56 12.07 11.44 0.35
CA HIS A 56 11.31 11.60 1.57
C HIS A 56 12.24 11.50 2.78
N PHE A 57 12.45 12.63 3.46
CA PHE A 57 13.39 12.73 4.58
C PHE A 57 12.64 13.04 5.87
N ASP A 58 12.82 12.19 6.90
CA ASP A 58 12.14 12.33 8.19
C ASP A 58 12.26 13.71 8.84
N PHE A 59 13.38 14.42 8.61
CA PHE A 59 13.66 15.73 9.21
C PHE A 59 12.91 16.88 8.54
N ILE A 60 12.36 16.70 7.33
CA ILE A 60 11.54 17.70 6.65
C ILE A 60 10.13 17.69 7.25
N GLY A 61 9.65 16.52 7.68
CA GLY A 61 8.31 16.35 8.26
C GLY A 61 7.18 16.55 7.25
N ASP A 62 7.51 16.52 5.96
CA ASP A 62 6.54 16.38 4.88
C ASP A 62 5.80 15.04 5.03
N ARG A 63 4.58 14.98 4.52
CA ARG A 63 3.80 13.74 4.46
C ARG A 63 3.41 13.49 3.03
N GLU A 64 3.84 12.35 2.51
CA GLU A 64 3.42 11.85 1.21
C GLU A 64 2.05 11.19 1.39
N GLY A 65 1.01 11.90 0.98
CA GLY A 65 -0.33 11.32 0.85
C GLY A 65 -0.47 10.71 -0.53
N LEU A 66 -0.30 9.38 -0.66
CA LEU A 66 -0.72 8.69 -1.86
C LEU A 66 -2.25 8.53 -1.83
N PHE A 67 -2.95 9.60 -2.21
CA PHE A 67 -4.40 9.59 -2.36
C PHE A 67 -4.75 9.02 -3.75
N ILE A 68 -4.93 7.71 -3.85
CA ILE A 68 -5.63 7.14 -5.01
C ILE A 68 -7.07 6.84 -4.57
N PHE A 69 -7.98 7.40 -5.36
CA PHE A 69 -9.36 7.75 -5.03
C PHE A 69 -10.20 6.61 -4.46
N ARG A 70 -11.04 6.99 -3.48
CA ARG A 70 -12.27 6.30 -3.12
C ARG A 70 -13.20 6.29 -4.34
N ASP A 71 -13.62 5.10 -4.74
CA ASP A 71 -14.99 4.84 -5.18
C ASP A 71 -15.58 3.75 -4.27
#